data_AF-A0A7L1KQB5-F1
#
_entry.id   AF-A0A7L1KQB5-F1
#
_cell.length_a   1.000
_cell.length_b   1.000
_cell.length_c   1.000
_cell.angle_alpha   90.00
_cell.angle_beta   90.00
_cell.angle_gamma   90.00
#
_symmetry.space_group_name_H-M   'P 1'
#
loop_
_entity.id
_entity.type
_entity.pdbx_description
1 polymer ?
#
loop_
_entity_poly.entity_id
_entity_poly.type
_entity_poly.pdbx_seq_one_letter_code
_entity_poly.pdbx_strand_id
1 'polypeptide(L)'
;TSLPAGRPQVEVEVESMDKAGNFIGWLHIEGLNLSVALVEHALSKVHFTAERSPYYKALLAAEEAAKQKKEKVWSHYEETPVEEVVPVLEEKERTANYKPVFVTEITDDLHFYVQDVETGAQLEKLMENMRAEVGNHPPVEGSYAPRRGDFCIAKFVDGEWYRARVEKVESAAKVHIFYIDYGN
;
A
#
# COMPACT_ATOMS: atom_id res chain seq x y z
N THR A 1 13.28 -44.75 13.52
CA THR A 1 12.76 -44.90 12.13
C THR A 1 13.74 -44.23 11.20
N SER A 2 14.54 -45.00 10.47
CA SER A 2 15.46 -44.46 9.47
C SER A 2 14.64 -43.88 8.30
N LEU A 3 14.95 -42.64 7.92
CA LEU A 3 14.37 -42.00 6.74
C LEU A 3 14.71 -42.81 5.49
N PRO A 4 13.79 -42.93 4.51
CA PRO A 4 14.05 -43.64 3.27
C PRO A 4 15.21 -42.98 2.52
N ALA A 5 16.16 -43.80 2.06
CA ALA A 5 17.33 -43.36 1.33
C ALA A 5 16.93 -42.55 0.09
N GLY A 6 17.46 -41.33 -0.03
CA GLY A 6 17.31 -40.48 -1.22
C GLY A 6 16.55 -39.16 -1.02
N ARG A 7 16.02 -38.86 0.18
CA ARG A 7 15.51 -37.51 0.47
C ARG A 7 16.59 -36.69 1.18
N PRO A 8 16.88 -35.46 0.73
CA PRO A 8 17.84 -34.60 1.40
C PRO A 8 17.35 -34.29 2.81
N GLN A 9 18.27 -34.31 3.77
CA GLN A 9 17.99 -33.83 5.12
C GLN A 9 17.91 -32.31 5.07
N VAL A 10 16.88 -31.75 5.69
CA VAL A 10 16.66 -30.31 5.75
C VAL A 10 16.54 -29.85 7.19
N GLU A 11 16.97 -28.63 7.45
CA GLU A 11 16.81 -27.93 8.71
C GLU A 11 15.88 -26.75 8.48
N VAL A 12 14.92 -26.54 9.38
CA VAL A 12 13.93 -25.47 9.25
C VAL A 12 13.95 -24.62 10.51
N GLU A 13 14.08 -23.32 10.35
CA GLU A 13 13.92 -22.32 11.40
C GLU A 13 12.58 -21.63 11.19
N VAL A 14 11.69 -21.69 12.18
CA VAL A 14 10.35 -21.07 12.09
C VAL A 14 10.39 -19.71 12.78
N GLU A 15 10.02 -18.65 12.06
CA GLU A 15 9.96 -17.29 12.61
C GLU A 15 8.53 -16.86 12.95
N SER A 16 7.56 -17.23 12.12
CA SER A 16 6.16 -16.83 12.30
C SER A 16 5.21 -17.80 11.62
N MET A 17 3.91 -17.48 11.67
CA MET A 17 2.85 -18.25 11.05
C MET A 17 1.83 -17.28 10.43
N ASP A 18 1.33 -17.59 9.24
CA ASP A 18 0.25 -16.82 8.63
C ASP A 18 -1.13 -17.17 9.23
N LYS A 19 -2.17 -16.42 8.85
CA LYS A 19 -3.54 -16.64 9.34
C LYS A 19 -4.15 -17.98 8.88
N ALA A 20 -3.56 -18.63 7.87
CA ALA A 20 -3.98 -19.93 7.36
C ALA A 20 -3.25 -21.10 8.06
N GLY A 21 -2.31 -20.81 8.96
CA GLY A 21 -1.57 -21.82 9.72
C GLY A 21 -0.26 -22.26 9.07
N ASN A 22 0.20 -21.60 8.00
CA ASN A 22 1.47 -21.94 7.36
C ASN A 22 2.63 -21.31 8.14
N PHE A 23 3.66 -22.10 8.43
CA PHE A 23 4.88 -21.59 9.05
C PHE A 23 5.73 -20.81 8.03
N ILE A 24 6.22 -19.65 8.46
CA ILE A 24 7.13 -18.78 7.71
C ILE A 24 8.48 -18.80 8.40
N GLY A 25 9.55 -19.01 7.64
CA GLY A 25 10.90 -19.07 8.18
C GLY A 25 11.93 -19.52 7.14
N TRP A 26 13.05 -20.07 7.61
CA TRP A 26 14.21 -20.40 6.80
C TRP A 26 14.36 -21.91 6.64
N LEU A 27 14.68 -22.33 5.42
CA LEU A 27 14.96 -23.73 5.13
C LEU A 27 16.42 -23.85 4.68
N HIS A 28 17.16 -24.73 5.32
CA HIS A 28 18.54 -25.06 5.01
C HIS A 28 18.65 -26.49 4.50
N ILE A 29 19.36 -26.69 3.39
CA ILE A 29 19.66 -28.00 2.81
C ILE A 29 21.17 -28.12 2.73
N GLU A 30 21.77 -29.03 3.50
CA GLU A 30 23.23 -29.22 3.50
C GLU A 30 24.01 -27.92 3.79
N GLY A 31 23.47 -27.07 4.68
CA GLY A 31 24.04 -25.76 5.02
C GLY A 31 23.72 -24.63 4.03
N LEU A 32 23.06 -24.92 2.90
CA LEU A 32 22.59 -23.93 1.95
C LEU A 32 21.23 -23.38 2.36
N ASN A 33 21.12 -22.07 2.55
CA ASN A 33 19.83 -21.40 2.75
C ASN A 33 19.05 -21.35 1.42
N LEU A 34 17.89 -22.01 1.40
CA LEU A 34 17.08 -22.16 0.18
C LEU A 34 16.57 -20.81 -0.34
N SER A 35 16.21 -19.88 0.55
CA SER A 35 15.75 -18.54 0.15
C SER A 35 16.85 -17.78 -0.59
N VAL A 36 18.09 -17.83 -0.08
CA VAL A 36 19.27 -17.24 -0.74
C VAL A 36 19.52 -17.90 -2.10
N ALA A 37 19.48 -19.23 -2.16
CA ALA A 37 19.73 -19.97 -3.40
C ALA A 37 18.70 -19.65 -4.50
N LEU A 38 17.41 -19.52 -4.15
CA LEU A 38 16.35 -19.16 -5.09
C LEU A 38 16.54 -17.74 -5.65
N VAL A 39 16.93 -16.79 -4.80
CA VAL A 39 17.22 -15.42 -5.23
C VAL A 39 18.44 -15.40 -6.16
N GLU A 40 19.52 -16.09 -5.79
CA GLU A 40 20.77 -16.15 -6.58
C GLU A 40 20.57 -16.75 -7.99
N HIS A 41 19.67 -17.73 -8.09
CA HIS A 41 19.31 -18.38 -9.35
C HIS A 41 18.22 -17.62 -10.12
N ALA A 42 17.89 -16.38 -9.73
CA ALA A 42 16.86 -15.57 -10.36
C ALA A 42 15.47 -16.25 -10.39
N LEU A 43 15.14 -17.05 -9.38
CA LEU A 43 13.85 -17.72 -9.23
C LEU A 43 12.94 -17.01 -8.22
N SER A 44 13.49 -16.08 -7.43
CA SER A 44 12.75 -15.26 -6.48
C SER A 44 13.37 -13.87 -6.34
N LYS A 45 12.70 -12.99 -5.60
CA LYS A 45 13.13 -11.64 -5.25
C LYS A 45 13.17 -11.48 -3.73
N VAL A 46 13.98 -10.55 -3.24
CA VAL A 46 14.05 -10.23 -1.81
C VAL A 46 12.77 -9.50 -1.42
N HIS A 47 12.17 -9.94 -0.31
CA HIS A 47 10.97 -9.32 0.25
C HIS A 47 11.36 -8.47 1.46
N PHE A 48 10.66 -7.36 1.71
CA PHE A 48 10.99 -6.40 2.78
C PHE A 48 11.03 -7.05 4.19
N THR A 49 10.29 -8.13 4.41
CA THR A 49 10.31 -8.87 5.69
C THR A 49 11.69 -9.45 6.01
N ALA A 50 12.55 -9.64 5.00
CA ALA A 50 13.92 -10.11 5.18
C ALA A 50 14.84 -9.06 5.83
N GLU A 51 14.47 -7.78 5.88
CA GLU A 51 15.31 -6.71 6.46
C GLU A 51 15.73 -6.97 7.91
N ARG A 52 14.86 -7.63 8.67
CA ARG A 52 15.10 -8.00 10.08
C ARG A 52 15.80 -9.35 10.25
N SER A 53 16.05 -10.06 9.14
CA SER A 53 16.65 -11.39 9.14
C SER A 53 18.17 -11.33 9.25
N PRO A 54 18.82 -12.29 9.93
CA PRO A 54 20.27 -12.46 9.87
C PRO A 54 20.78 -12.75 8.44
N TYR A 55 19.91 -13.21 7.53
CA TYR A 55 20.27 -13.54 6.14
C TYR A 55 20.11 -12.36 5.17
N TYR A 56 19.68 -11.18 5.63
CA TYR A 56 19.37 -10.04 4.76
C TYR A 56 20.52 -9.67 3.82
N LYS A 57 21.73 -9.59 4.37
CA LYS A 57 22.93 -9.25 3.59
C LYS A 57 23.24 -10.28 2.48
N ALA A 58 23.04 -11.58 2.77
CA ALA A 58 23.27 -12.63 1.79
C ALA A 58 22.20 -12.61 0.69
N LEU A 59 20.94 -12.34 1.06
CA LEU A 59 19.83 -12.18 0.12
C LEU A 59 20.05 -11.00 -0.83
N LEU A 60 20.47 -9.84 -0.33
CA LEU A 60 20.78 -8.68 -1.17
C LEU A 60 21.92 -8.95 -2.14
N ALA A 61 23.00 -9.58 -1.68
CA ALA A 61 24.13 -9.94 -2.54
C ALA A 61 23.71 -10.93 -3.65
N ALA A 62 22.89 -11.92 -3.31
CA ALA A 62 22.32 -12.86 -4.27
C ALA A 62 21.41 -12.17 -5.29
N GLU A 63 20.60 -11.20 -4.85
CA GLU A 63 19.67 -10.49 -5.73
C GLU A 63 20.40 -9.59 -6.72
N GLU A 64 21.43 -8.89 -6.25
CA GLU A 64 22.27 -8.04 -7.09
C GLU A 64 22.97 -8.85 -8.18
N ALA A 65 23.55 -10.00 -7.81
CA ALA A 65 24.14 -10.93 -8.76
C ALA A 65 23.11 -11.49 -9.76
N ALA A 66 21.85 -11.69 -9.34
CA ALA A 66 20.78 -12.18 -10.20
C ALA A 66 20.26 -11.10 -11.18
N LYS A 67 20.15 -9.85 -10.74
CA LYS A 67 19.76 -8.71 -11.59
C LYS A 67 20.72 -8.50 -12.75
N GLN A 68 22.02 -8.62 -12.49
CA GLN A 68 23.07 -8.46 -13.51
C GLN A 68 22.98 -9.50 -14.63
N LYS A 69 22.46 -10.71 -14.34
CA LYS A 69 22.29 -11.78 -15.33
C LYS A 69 21.11 -11.51 -16.28
N LYS A 70 20.13 -10.68 -15.91
CA LYS A 70 18.93 -10.37 -16.71
C LYS A 70 18.20 -11.61 -17.23
N GLU A 71 18.12 -12.63 -16.39
CA GLU A 71 17.46 -13.90 -16.70
C GLU A 71 16.25 -14.14 -15.80
N LYS A 72 15.33 -15.01 -16.24
CA LYS A 72 14.17 -15.48 -15.46
C LYS A 72 13.35 -14.32 -14.89
N VAL A 73 13.21 -14.19 -13.55
CA VAL A 73 12.39 -13.12 -12.92
C VAL A 73 12.95 -11.70 -13.17
N TRP A 74 14.17 -11.60 -13.72
CA TRP A 74 14.85 -10.36 -14.08
C TRP A 74 14.97 -10.16 -15.61
N SER A 75 14.31 -10.97 -16.44
CA SER A 75 14.39 -10.87 -17.92
C SER A 75 13.94 -9.52 -18.49
N HIS A 76 13.09 -8.80 -17.76
CA HIS A 76 12.59 -7.46 -18.10
C HIS A 76 13.02 -6.42 -17.07
N TYR A 77 14.15 -6.64 -16.38
CA TYR A 77 14.66 -5.67 -15.42
C TYR A 77 15.19 -4.43 -16.14
N GLU A 78 14.51 -3.32 -15.91
CA GLU A 78 15.02 -1.98 -16.20
C GLU A 78 15.61 -1.43 -14.91
N GLU A 79 16.87 -1.00 -14.96
CA GLU A 79 17.49 -0.25 -13.87
C GLU A 79 16.69 1.06 -13.72
N THR A 80 15.82 1.10 -12.71
CA THR A 80 15.34 2.38 -12.20
C THR A 80 16.59 3.14 -11.75
N PRO A 81 16.81 4.38 -12.24
CA PRO A 81 17.89 5.21 -11.77
C PRO A 81 17.86 5.19 -10.25
N VAL A 82 19.01 4.92 -9.63
CA VAL A 82 19.18 5.14 -8.21
C VAL A 82 18.93 6.63 -8.03
N GLU A 83 17.69 7.03 -7.69
CA GLU A 83 17.48 8.31 -7.03
C GLU A 83 18.49 8.27 -5.90
N GLU A 84 19.44 9.21 -5.91
CA GLU A 84 20.40 9.36 -4.82
C GLU A 84 19.60 9.21 -3.55
N VAL A 85 19.81 8.08 -2.87
CA VAL A 85 19.25 7.88 -1.54
C VAL A 85 20.02 8.91 -0.75
N VAL A 86 19.43 10.09 -0.63
CA VAL A 86 19.90 11.16 0.25
C VAL A 86 20.17 10.40 1.54
N PRO A 87 21.43 10.30 2.01
CA PRO A 87 21.71 9.56 3.22
C PRO A 87 20.74 10.12 4.24
N VAL A 88 19.90 9.24 4.80
CA VAL A 88 19.06 9.60 5.93
C VAL A 88 20.06 10.05 6.97
N LEU A 89 20.27 11.38 7.05
CA LEU A 89 21.02 12.01 8.11
C LEU A 89 20.51 11.35 9.37
N GLU A 90 21.39 10.75 10.17
CA GLU A 90 21.03 10.27 11.50
C GLU A 90 20.17 11.36 12.13
N GLU A 91 18.86 11.11 12.21
CA GLU A 91 17.92 12.13 12.62
C GLU A 91 18.32 12.47 14.06
N LYS A 92 18.90 13.67 14.25
CA LYS A 92 18.93 14.32 15.56
C LYS A 92 17.54 14.12 16.15
N GLU A 93 17.47 13.49 17.32
CA GLU A 93 16.26 13.17 18.09
C GLU A 93 14.97 13.69 17.44
N ARG A 94 14.19 12.78 16.84
CA ARG A 94 12.90 13.05 16.19
C ARG A 94 12.15 14.13 16.93
N THR A 95 12.20 15.36 16.41
CA THR A 95 11.55 16.48 17.06
C THR A 95 10.06 16.30 16.81
N ALA A 96 9.32 15.93 17.86
CA ALA A 96 7.91 15.63 17.72
C ALA A 96 7.13 16.93 17.42
N ASN A 97 6.75 17.11 16.15
CA ASN A 97 5.91 18.20 15.71
C ASN A 97 4.47 17.70 15.56
N TYR A 98 3.73 17.69 16.68
CA TYR A 98 2.33 17.31 16.69
C TYR A 98 1.47 18.47 16.18
N LYS A 99 0.54 18.17 15.27
CA LYS A 99 -0.48 19.10 14.81
C LYS A 99 -1.86 18.64 15.24
N PRO A 100 -2.75 19.56 15.65
CA PRO A 100 -4.14 19.22 15.93
C PRO A 100 -4.84 18.81 14.64
N VAL A 101 -5.53 17.68 14.67
CA VAL A 101 -6.31 17.16 13.54
C VAL A 101 -7.67 16.67 14.00
N PHE A 102 -8.63 16.65 13.10
CA PHE A 102 -9.94 16.03 13.30
C PHE A 102 -9.99 14.71 12.53
N VAL A 103 -10.15 13.58 13.22
CA VAL A 103 -10.25 12.26 12.57
C VAL A 103 -11.66 12.10 12.01
N THR A 104 -11.77 11.82 10.71
CA THR A 104 -13.06 11.78 10.00
C THR A 104 -13.54 10.38 9.67
N GLU A 105 -12.62 9.47 9.34
CA GLU A 105 -12.96 8.10 8.93
C GLU A 105 -11.87 7.13 9.41
N ILE A 106 -12.27 5.91 9.78
CA ILE A 106 -11.37 4.80 10.11
C ILE A 106 -11.77 3.62 9.25
N THR A 107 -10.83 3.12 8.45
CA THR A 107 -11.09 2.04 7.48
C THR A 107 -10.87 0.66 8.11
N ASP A 108 -11.44 -0.37 7.50
CA ASP A 108 -11.31 -1.77 7.94
C ASP A 108 -9.86 -2.29 7.93
N ASP A 109 -8.99 -1.68 7.11
CA ASP A 109 -7.57 -2.01 7.00
C ASP A 109 -6.66 -1.18 7.91
N LEU A 110 -7.24 -0.54 8.93
CA LEU A 110 -6.56 0.23 9.97
C LEU A 110 -5.84 1.49 9.45
N HIS A 111 -6.33 2.06 8.35
CA HIS A 111 -6.03 3.43 7.95
C HIS A 111 -7.08 4.39 8.50
N PHE A 112 -6.77 5.67 8.48
CA PHE A 112 -7.71 6.71 8.90
C PHE A 112 -7.47 8.00 8.11
N TYR A 113 -8.54 8.77 7.95
CA TYR A 113 -8.51 10.08 7.32
C TYR A 113 -8.63 11.17 8.38
N VAL A 114 -7.97 12.30 8.12
CA VAL A 114 -7.97 13.45 9.02
C VAL A 114 -8.14 14.74 8.25
N GLN A 115 -8.71 15.73 8.93
CA GLN A 115 -8.75 17.12 8.51
C GLN A 115 -7.83 17.96 9.39
N ASP A 116 -7.15 18.94 8.79
CA ASP A 116 -6.38 19.92 9.53
C ASP A 116 -7.32 20.91 10.23
N VAL A 117 -7.23 20.99 11.56
CA VAL A 117 -8.07 21.88 12.39
C VAL A 117 -7.91 23.34 11.98
N GLU A 118 -6.73 23.75 11.52
CA GLU A 118 -6.48 25.14 11.08
C GLU A 118 -7.30 25.52 9.84
N THR A 119 -7.70 24.54 9.02
CA THR A 119 -8.43 24.76 7.77
C THR A 119 -9.92 24.45 7.86
N GLY A 120 -10.41 23.99 9.02
CA GLY A 120 -11.82 23.59 9.20
C GLY A 120 -12.83 24.66 8.80
N ALA A 121 -12.62 25.92 9.22
CA ALA A 121 -13.51 27.03 8.87
C ALA A 121 -13.55 27.31 7.35
N GLN A 122 -12.47 27.01 6.61
CA GLN A 122 -12.44 27.16 5.16
C GLN A 122 -13.29 26.08 4.49
N LEU A 123 -13.23 24.85 5.00
CA LEU A 123 -14.07 23.74 4.53
C LEU A 123 -15.56 24.01 4.81
N GLU A 124 -15.91 24.47 6.01
CA GLU A 124 -17.29 24.84 6.36
C GLU A 124 -17.86 25.89 5.41
N LYS A 125 -17.11 26.98 5.18
CA LYS A 125 -17.51 28.03 4.25
C LYS A 125 -17.63 27.53 2.81
N LEU A 126 -16.75 26.62 2.38
CA LEU A 126 -16.84 25.99 1.07
C LEU A 126 -18.12 25.17 0.94
N MET A 127 -18.45 24.36 1.94
CA MET A 127 -19.65 23.52 1.95
C MET A 127 -20.93 24.36 1.95
N GLU A 128 -20.99 25.43 2.75
CA GLU A 128 -22.11 26.37 2.77
C GLU A 128 -22.35 26.98 1.38
N ASN A 129 -21.30 27.56 0.78
CA ASN A 129 -21.40 28.17 -0.55
C ASN A 129 -21.80 27.17 -1.62
N MET A 130 -21.19 25.97 -1.61
CA MET A 130 -21.48 24.92 -2.58
C MET A 130 -22.93 24.45 -2.46
N ARG A 131 -23.44 24.23 -1.24
CA ARG A 131 -24.82 23.78 -1.00
C ARG A 131 -25.84 24.86 -1.36
N ALA A 132 -25.53 26.13 -1.08
CA ALA A 132 -26.36 27.25 -1.53
C ALA A 132 -26.46 27.30 -3.06
N GLU A 133 -25.33 27.13 -3.76
CA GLU A 133 -25.29 27.10 -5.23
C GLU A 133 -26.10 25.93 -5.80
N VAL A 134 -25.97 24.74 -5.21
CA VAL A 134 -26.76 23.55 -5.59
C VAL A 134 -28.24 23.73 -5.30
N GLY A 135 -28.60 24.45 -4.23
CA GLY A 135 -29.99 24.80 -3.92
C GLY A 135 -30.61 25.76 -4.94
N ASN A 136 -29.83 26.73 -5.42
CA ASN A 136 -30.26 27.68 -6.45
C ASN A 136 -30.28 27.08 -7.86
N HIS A 137 -29.36 26.14 -8.13
CA HIS A 137 -29.19 25.47 -9.41
C HIS A 137 -29.16 23.94 -9.23
N PRO A 138 -30.31 23.30 -8.98
CA PRO A 138 -30.38 21.86 -8.74
C PRO A 138 -29.82 21.05 -9.91
N PRO A 139 -28.99 20.03 -9.66
CA PRO A 139 -28.50 19.12 -10.70
C PRO A 139 -29.66 18.41 -11.40
N VAL A 140 -29.60 18.34 -12.73
CA VAL A 140 -30.59 17.60 -13.52
C VAL A 140 -30.29 16.11 -13.45
N GLU A 141 -31.21 15.34 -12.89
CA GLU A 141 -31.07 13.90 -12.73
C GLU A 141 -30.86 13.20 -14.08
N GLY A 142 -29.89 12.29 -14.16
CA GLY A 142 -29.56 11.54 -15.39
C GLY A 142 -28.78 12.33 -16.45
N SER A 143 -28.53 13.63 -16.27
CA SER A 143 -27.77 14.44 -17.24
C SER A 143 -26.26 14.24 -17.16
N TYR A 144 -25.76 13.73 -16.03
CA TYR A 144 -24.34 13.48 -15.79
C TYR A 144 -23.99 12.00 -16.01
N ALA A 145 -23.02 11.75 -16.87
CA ALA A 145 -22.44 10.42 -17.11
C ALA A 145 -21.05 10.34 -16.46
N PRO A 146 -20.93 9.77 -15.24
CA PRO A 146 -19.68 9.76 -14.50
C PRO A 146 -18.61 8.90 -15.19
N ARG A 147 -17.36 9.35 -15.12
CA ARG A 147 -16.19 8.56 -15.51
C ARG A 147 -15.23 8.45 -14.34
N ARG A 148 -14.53 7.32 -14.27
CA ARG A 148 -13.48 7.11 -13.26
C ARG A 148 -12.48 8.25 -13.29
N GLY A 149 -12.21 8.83 -12.12
CA GLY A 149 -11.32 9.95 -11.91
C GLY A 149 -11.98 11.32 -11.98
N ASP A 150 -13.23 11.43 -12.46
CA ASP A 150 -13.96 12.70 -12.48
C ASP A 150 -14.17 13.22 -11.05
N PHE A 151 -14.03 14.53 -10.86
CA PHE A 151 -14.52 15.22 -9.68
C PHE A 151 -16.00 15.56 -9.85
N CYS A 152 -16.77 15.35 -8.80
CA CYS A 152 -18.21 15.62 -8.78
C CYS A 152 -18.66 16.10 -7.40
N ILE A 153 -19.94 16.45 -7.31
CA ILE A 153 -20.65 16.52 -6.03
C ILE A 153 -21.51 15.28 -5.88
N ALA A 154 -21.63 14.77 -4.66
CA ALA A 154 -22.45 13.61 -4.36
C ALA A 154 -23.28 13.87 -3.11
N LYS A 155 -24.54 13.42 -3.15
CA LYS A 155 -25.47 13.52 -2.04
C LYS A 155 -25.24 12.34 -1.10
N PHE A 156 -24.95 12.61 0.17
CA PHE A 156 -24.74 11.56 1.16
C PHE A 156 -26.06 11.14 1.82
N VAL A 157 -26.01 10.15 2.72
CA VAL A 157 -27.19 9.58 3.37
C VAL A 157 -27.90 10.54 4.32
N ASP A 158 -27.20 11.60 4.76
CA ASP A 158 -27.76 12.72 5.54
C ASP A 158 -28.60 13.67 4.66
N GLY A 159 -28.56 13.51 3.34
CA GLY A 159 -29.25 14.34 2.38
C GLY A 159 -28.49 15.60 1.95
N GLU A 160 -27.25 15.78 2.42
CA GLU A 160 -26.41 16.92 2.08
C GLU A 160 -25.46 16.62 0.93
N TRP A 161 -25.02 17.66 0.22
CA TRP A 161 -24.07 17.54 -0.88
C TRP A 161 -22.64 17.75 -0.40
N TYR A 162 -21.73 16.94 -0.94
CA TYR A 162 -20.30 16.91 -0.63
C TYR A 162 -19.48 16.80 -1.90
N ARG A 163 -18.21 17.22 -1.85
CA ARG A 163 -17.26 17.00 -2.94
C ARG A 163 -16.80 15.56 -2.94
N ALA A 164 -16.72 14.96 -4.12
CA ALA A 164 -16.34 13.58 -4.29
C ALA A 164 -15.52 13.37 -5.56
N ARG A 165 -14.87 12.22 -5.63
CA ARG A 165 -14.20 11.71 -6.82
C ARG A 165 -14.78 10.35 -7.18
N VAL A 166 -15.00 10.12 -8.47
CA VAL A 166 -15.45 8.81 -8.97
C VAL A 166 -14.29 7.83 -8.96
N GLU A 167 -14.40 6.76 -8.17
CA GLU A 167 -13.36 5.73 -8.08
C GLU A 167 -13.61 4.56 -9.05
N LYS A 168 -14.89 4.19 -9.24
CA LYS A 168 -15.30 3.10 -10.12
C LYS A 168 -16.74 3.27 -10.61
N VAL A 169 -16.97 3.02 -11.89
CA VAL A 169 -18.33 2.98 -12.47
C VAL A 169 -18.67 1.53 -12.77
N GLU A 170 -19.61 0.94 -12.03
CA GLU A 170 -20.10 -0.42 -12.31
C GLU A 170 -21.28 -0.41 -13.27
N SER A 171 -22.16 0.59 -13.13
CA SER A 171 -23.28 0.84 -14.03
C SER A 171 -23.78 2.28 -13.84
N ALA A 172 -24.72 2.73 -14.67
CA ALA A 172 -25.34 4.04 -14.52
C ALA A 172 -26.03 4.25 -13.15
N ALA A 173 -26.46 3.17 -12.48
CA ALA A 173 -27.11 3.21 -11.17
C ALA A 173 -26.16 2.86 -10.00
N LYS A 174 -24.92 2.44 -10.28
CA LYS A 174 -23.94 2.02 -9.26
C LYS A 174 -22.58 2.61 -9.56
N VAL A 175 -22.27 3.69 -8.86
CA VAL A 175 -21.03 4.44 -8.99
C VAL A 175 -20.39 4.49 -7.61
N HIS A 176 -19.15 4.01 -7.54
CA HIS A 176 -18.32 4.12 -6.34
C HIS A 176 -17.63 5.47 -6.37
N ILE A 177 -17.74 6.18 -5.27
CA ILE A 177 -17.16 7.49 -5.07
C ILE A 177 -16.32 7.50 -3.80
N PHE A 178 -15.48 8.51 -3.68
CA PHE A 178 -14.70 8.82 -2.50
C PHE A 178 -14.94 10.28 -2.12
N TYR A 179 -15.41 10.54 -0.90
CA TYR A 179 -15.64 11.90 -0.40
C TYR A 179 -14.31 12.56 -0.04
N ILE A 180 -13.81 13.40 -0.93
CA ILE A 180 -12.42 13.89 -0.91
C ILE A 180 -12.06 14.71 0.33
N ASP A 181 -13.07 15.26 1.02
CA ASP A 181 -12.90 16.06 2.22
C ASP A 181 -12.97 15.23 3.51
N TYR A 182 -13.49 13.98 3.47
CA TYR A 182 -13.83 13.19 4.67
C TYR A 182 -13.24 11.78 4.69
N GLY A 183 -13.00 11.16 3.54
CA GLY A 183 -12.32 9.85 3.46
C GLY A 183 -13.23 8.62 3.33
N ASN A 184 -14.54 8.81 3.39
CA ASN A 184 -15.55 7.74 3.26
C ASN A 184 -16.19 7.67 1.86
#